data_AF-A0A316NZI3-F1
#
_entry.id   AF-A0A316NZI3-F1
#
_cell.length_a   1.000
_cell.length_b   1.000
_cell.length_c   1.000
_cell.angle_alpha   90.00
_cell.angle_beta   90.00
_cell.angle_gamma   90.00
#
_symmetry.space_group_name_H-M   'P 1'
#
loop_
_entity.id
_entity.type
_entity.pdbx_description
1 polymer ?
#
loop_
_entity_poly.entity_id
_entity_poly.type
_entity_poly.pdbx_seq_one_letter_code
_entity_poly.pdbx_strand_id
1 'polypeptide(L)'
;MTNKDLSRELCEICGIKGKWLEYTTETTDGCVNSGKKRIFPDFTQPENFVKLFELDIPGSTVTVGAAVCFCNRRNLNNRNDFLEAAIQQAKYNKDIRQAIKSEVWKYD
;
A
#
# COMPACT_ATOMS: atom_id res chain seq x y z
N MET A 1 11.00 -11.34 -2.82
CA MET A 1 9.66 -11.07 -2.29
C MET A 1 9.01 -10.05 -3.20
N THR A 2 7.91 -10.41 -3.84
CA THR A 2 7.18 -9.52 -4.75
C THR A 2 6.54 -8.38 -3.97
N ASN A 3 6.84 -7.14 -4.33
CA ASN A 3 6.34 -5.88 -3.75
C ASN A 3 4.84 -5.87 -3.34
N LYS A 4 4.02 -6.69 -4.02
CA LYS A 4 2.59 -6.92 -3.75
C LYS A 4 2.29 -7.35 -2.31
N ASP A 5 3.24 -8.00 -1.62
CA ASP A 5 3.01 -8.45 -0.24
C ASP A 5 3.03 -7.28 0.76
N LEU A 6 3.92 -6.29 0.59
CA LEU A 6 3.99 -5.12 1.48
C LEU A 6 2.77 -4.21 1.32
N SER A 7 2.38 -3.93 0.07
CA SER A 7 1.19 -3.12 -0.20
C SER A 7 -0.08 -3.75 0.39
N ARG A 8 -0.22 -5.08 0.28
CA ARG A 8 -1.30 -5.83 0.93
C ARG A 8 -1.23 -5.73 2.45
N GLU A 9 -0.06 -5.97 3.06
CA GLU A 9 0.10 -5.91 4.51
C GLU A 9 -0.28 -4.53 5.06
N LEU A 10 0.18 -3.45 4.42
CA LEU A 10 -0.18 -2.09 4.81
C LEU A 10 -1.69 -1.86 4.72
N CYS A 11 -2.33 -2.33 3.63
CA CYS A 11 -3.78 -2.25 3.49
C CYS A 11 -4.52 -2.98 4.61
N GLU A 12 -4.10 -4.20 4.94
CA GLU A 12 -4.75 -5.03 5.95
C GLU A 12 -4.63 -4.41 7.35
N ILE A 13 -3.45 -3.89 7.70
CA ILE A 13 -3.24 -3.15 8.95
C ILE A 13 -4.12 -1.90 9.00
N CYS A 14 -4.28 -1.19 7.88
CA CYS A 14 -5.12 -0.01 7.77
C CYS A 14 -6.62 -0.32 7.61
N GLY A 15 -7.01 -1.58 7.46
CA GLY A 15 -8.39 -1.98 7.24
C GLY A 15 -8.94 -1.57 5.86
N ILE A 16 -8.06 -1.41 4.87
CA ILE A 16 -8.43 -1.20 3.46
C ILE A 16 -8.77 -2.55 2.85
N LYS A 17 -9.99 -2.68 2.34
CA LYS A 17 -10.47 -3.93 1.74
C LYS A 17 -9.93 -4.09 0.32
N GLY A 18 -9.50 -5.31 -0.01
CA GLY A 18 -9.20 -5.68 -1.39
C GLY A 18 -10.48 -5.74 -2.25
N LYS A 19 -10.31 -5.58 -3.57
CA LYS A 19 -11.38 -5.72 -4.57
C LYS A 19 -11.20 -7.03 -5.34
N TRP A 20 -12.29 -7.68 -5.72
CA TRP A 20 -12.23 -8.85 -6.61
C TRP A 20 -12.21 -8.37 -8.05
N LEU A 21 -11.15 -8.73 -8.77
CA LEU A 21 -11.03 -8.51 -10.21
C LEU A 21 -11.18 -9.86 -10.93
N GLU A 22 -12.16 -9.92 -11.82
CA GLU A 22 -12.33 -11.04 -12.73
C GLU A 22 -11.33 -10.89 -13.89
N TYR A 23 -10.77 -12.00 -14.34
CA TYR A 23 -9.85 -12.01 -15.46
C TYR A 23 -10.07 -13.26 -16.31
N THR A 24 -9.76 -13.13 -17.59
CA THR A 24 -9.76 -14.23 -18.55
C THR A 24 -8.37 -14.36 -19.16
N THR A 25 -7.86 -15.58 -19.25
CA THR A 25 -6.62 -15.88 -19.96
C THR A 25 -6.90 -16.92 -21.02
N GLU A 26 -6.40 -16.69 -22.23
CA GLU A 26 -6.45 -17.67 -23.31
C GLU A 26 -5.14 -18.47 -23.34
N THR A 27 -5.26 -19.78 -23.41
CA THR A 27 -4.12 -20.69 -23.57
C THR A 27 -3.72 -20.78 -25.04
N THR A 28 -2.51 -21.29 -25.32
CA THR A 28 -1.99 -21.42 -26.69
C THR A 28 -2.81 -22.35 -27.59
N ASP A 29 -3.63 -23.23 -27.02
CA ASP A 29 -4.59 -24.10 -27.70
C ASP A 29 -6.01 -23.50 -27.80
N GLY A 30 -6.19 -22.23 -27.43
CA GLY A 30 -7.45 -21.48 -27.58
C GLY A 30 -8.47 -21.69 -26.45
N CYS A 31 -8.10 -22.35 -25.35
CA CYS A 31 -8.99 -22.48 -24.20
C CYS A 31 -9.03 -21.18 -23.38
N VAL A 32 -10.24 -20.71 -23.04
CA VAL A 32 -10.42 -19.53 -22.18
C VAL A 32 -10.61 -19.97 -20.73
N ASN A 33 -9.67 -19.60 -19.88
CA ASN A 33 -9.77 -19.77 -18.43
C ASN A 33 -10.26 -18.46 -17.79
N SER A 34 -11.31 -18.56 -16.99
CA SER A 34 -11.83 -17.45 -16.19
C SER A 34 -11.44 -17.62 -14.73
N GLY A 35 -10.98 -16.55 -14.10
CA GLY A 35 -10.58 -16.55 -12.70
C GLY A 35 -10.96 -15.25 -11.99
N LYS A 36 -10.85 -15.27 -10.66
CA LYS A 36 -10.97 -14.07 -9.82
C LYS A 36 -9.72 -13.94 -8.97
N LYS A 37 -9.18 -12.73 -8.87
CA LYS A 37 -8.09 -12.40 -7.95
C LYS A 37 -8.48 -11.25 -7.04
N ARG A 38 -8.06 -11.31 -5.78
CA ARG A 38 -8.21 -10.17 -4.86
C ARG A 38 -7.04 -9.22 -5.07
N ILE A 39 -7.33 -7.99 -5.46
CA ILE A 39 -6.35 -6.91 -5.66
C ILE A 39 -6.45 -5.89 -4.54
N PHE A 40 -5.32 -5.24 -4.25
CA PHE A 40 -5.18 -4.17 -3.28
C PHE A 40 -4.52 -2.98 -3.97
N PRO A 41 -4.64 -1.76 -3.41
CA PRO A 41 -3.80 -0.66 -3.84
C PRO A 41 -2.32 -1.05 -3.83
N ASP A 42 -1.63 -0.79 -4.93
CA ASP A 42 -0.19 -1.00 -5.02
C ASP A 42 0.54 0.32 -4.70
N PHE A 43 1.13 0.40 -3.51
CA PHE A 43 1.90 1.57 -3.07
C PHE A 43 3.32 1.62 -3.63
N THR A 44 3.72 0.65 -4.47
CA THR A 44 4.96 0.77 -5.25
C THR A 44 4.76 1.52 -6.55
N GLN A 45 3.52 1.69 -7.01
CA GLN A 45 3.20 2.57 -8.14
C GLN A 45 3.40 4.03 -7.76
N PRO A 46 3.93 4.87 -8.67
CA PRO A 46 4.26 6.26 -8.37
C PRO A 46 3.11 7.07 -7.76
N GLU A 47 1.89 6.93 -8.27
CA GLU A 47 0.75 7.74 -7.86
C GLU A 47 0.33 7.44 -6.43
N ASN A 48 0.17 6.16 -6.10
CA ASN A 48 -0.15 5.73 -4.73
C ASN A 48 1.03 5.99 -3.78
N PHE A 49 2.28 5.85 -4.24
CA PHE A 49 3.47 6.10 -3.42
C PHE A 49 3.57 7.57 -3.01
N VAL A 50 3.49 8.49 -3.98
CA VAL A 50 3.58 9.95 -3.71
C VAL A 50 2.44 10.37 -2.80
N LYS A 51 1.21 9.92 -3.09
CA LYS A 51 0.06 10.19 -2.23
C LYS A 51 0.27 9.68 -0.80
N LEU A 52 0.80 8.47 -0.62
CA LEU A 52 1.12 7.93 0.70
C LEU A 52 2.22 8.73 1.40
N PHE A 53 3.27 9.14 0.68
CA PHE A 53 4.39 9.89 1.23
C PHE A 53 3.98 11.29 1.70
N GLU A 54 3.13 11.97 0.94
CA GLU A 54 2.66 13.34 1.20
C GLU A 54 1.41 13.39 2.09
N LEU A 55 0.88 12.24 2.50
CA LEU A 55 -0.35 12.18 3.27
C LEU A 55 -0.22 12.86 4.64
N ASP A 56 -1.05 13.86 4.90
CA ASP A 56 -1.13 14.52 6.21
C ASP A 56 -1.67 13.57 7.28
N ILE A 57 -1.06 13.61 8.46
CA ILE A 57 -1.54 12.87 9.63
C ILE A 57 -2.49 13.78 10.42
N PRO A 58 -3.75 13.36 10.69
CA PRO A 58 -4.69 14.16 11.46
C PRO A 58 -4.13 14.60 12.82
N GLY A 59 -4.20 15.91 13.09
CA GLY A 59 -3.71 16.49 14.34
C GLY A 59 -2.18 16.59 14.45
N SER A 60 -1.47 16.35 13.35
CA SER A 60 -0.01 16.47 13.24
C SER A 60 0.37 17.62 12.30
N THR A 61 1.61 18.10 12.42
CA THR A 61 2.24 19.03 11.46
C THR A 61 3.12 18.32 10.44
N VAL A 62 3.19 16.99 10.48
CA VAL A 62 4.03 16.17 9.60
C VAL A 62 3.21 15.18 8.78
N THR A 63 3.70 14.88 7.59
CA THR A 63 3.14 13.84 6.70
C THR A 63 3.58 12.44 7.14
N VAL A 64 2.94 11.40 6.59
CA VAL A 64 3.36 10.00 6.76
C VAL A 64 4.81 9.80 6.31
N GLY A 65 5.22 10.41 5.19
CA GLY A 65 6.59 10.32 4.69
C GLY A 65 7.60 10.90 5.67
N ALA A 66 7.33 12.09 6.21
CA ALA A 66 8.17 12.70 7.24
C ALA A 66 8.22 11.87 8.53
N ALA A 67 7.07 11.35 8.99
CA ALA A 67 7.01 10.48 10.16
C ALA A 67 7.84 9.19 9.97
N VAL A 68 7.77 8.58 8.79
CA VAL A 68 8.62 7.44 8.42
C VAL A 68 10.09 7.83 8.46
N CYS A 69 10.49 8.95 7.87
CA CYS A 69 11.89 9.39 7.85
C CYS A 69 12.45 9.71 9.24
N PHE A 70 11.67 10.35 10.12
CA PHE A 70 12.14 10.70 11.47
C PHE A 70 12.20 9.50 12.42
N CYS A 71 11.26 8.56 12.29
CA CYS A 71 11.13 7.45 13.22
C CYS A 71 11.90 6.20 12.74
N ASN A 72 12.32 6.14 11.47
CA ASN A 72 13.06 5.01 10.94
C ASN A 72 14.55 5.13 11.26
N ARG A 73 15.11 4.07 11.87
CA ARG A 73 16.55 3.98 12.17
C ARG A 73 17.35 3.26 11.08
N ARG A 74 16.72 2.94 9.95
CA ARG A 74 17.32 2.21 8.83
C ARG A 74 17.47 3.13 7.62
N ASN A 75 18.34 2.75 6.69
CA ASN A 75 18.40 3.43 5.40
C ASN A 75 17.15 3.12 4.57
N LEU A 76 16.58 4.15 3.94
CA LEU A 76 15.45 4.04 3.02
C LEU A 76 15.98 4.14 1.58
N ASN A 77 16.51 3.04 1.05
CA ASN A 77 17.20 3.06 -0.25
C ASN A 77 16.24 2.91 -1.44
N ASN A 78 15.04 2.39 -1.18
CA ASN A 78 14.05 2.11 -2.22
C ASN A 78 12.62 2.18 -1.63
N ARG A 79 11.62 2.05 -2.51
CA ARG A 79 10.20 2.12 -2.12
C ARG A 79 9.78 1.01 -1.16
N ASN A 80 10.37 -0.19 -1.24
CA ASN A 80 10.04 -1.28 -0.32
C ASN A 80 10.55 -0.98 1.09
N ASP A 81 11.78 -0.46 1.23
CA ASP A 81 12.32 -0.04 2.54
C ASP A 81 11.37 0.99 3.20
N PHE A 82 10.83 1.92 2.38
CA PHE A 82 9.82 2.87 2.84
C PHE A 82 8.52 2.18 3.27
N LEU A 83 7.97 1.26 2.47
CA LEU A 83 6.73 0.58 2.81
C LEU A 83 6.86 -0.29 4.07
N GLU A 84 7.99 -0.97 4.27
CA GLU A 84 8.28 -1.68 5.51
C GLU A 84 8.26 -0.74 6.71
N ALA A 85 8.89 0.43 6.60
CA ALA A 85 8.87 1.43 7.67
C ALA A 85 7.46 2.01 7.90
N ALA A 86 6.70 2.28 6.83
CA ALA A 86 5.31 2.73 6.92
C ALA A 86 4.40 1.70 7.60
N ILE A 87 4.58 0.40 7.29
CA ILE A 87 3.90 -0.71 7.97
C ILE A 87 4.19 -0.69 9.47
N GLN A 88 5.46 -0.54 9.85
CA GLN A 88 5.82 -0.47 11.28
C GLN A 88 5.17 0.73 11.97
N GLN A 89 5.15 1.90 11.33
CA GLN A 89 4.46 3.07 11.87
C GLN A 89 2.95 2.82 12.00
N ALA A 90 2.29 2.26 10.99
CA ALA A 90 0.86 2.00 11.00
C ALA A 90 0.44 0.92 12.03
N LYS A 91 1.34 0.00 12.41
CA LYS A 91 1.09 -1.00 13.47
C LYS A 91 0.86 -0.34 14.83
N TYR A 92 1.61 0.72 15.14
CA TYR A 92 1.64 1.33 16.47
C TYR A 92 1.02 2.72 16.54
N ASN A 93 0.86 3.40 15.40
CA ASN A 93 0.28 4.74 15.32
C ASN A 93 -1.12 4.68 14.68
N LYS A 94 -2.15 4.85 15.51
CA LYS A 94 -3.55 4.82 15.08
C LYS A 94 -3.90 5.95 14.12
N ASP A 95 -3.24 7.11 14.21
CA ASP A 95 -3.57 8.30 13.44
C ASP A 95 -3.03 8.16 12.02
N ILE A 96 -1.81 7.62 11.86
CA ILE A 96 -1.27 7.20 10.55
C ILE A 96 -2.18 6.17 9.90
N ARG A 97 -2.58 5.15 10.67
CA ARG A 97 -3.49 4.11 10.19
C ARG A 97 -4.82 4.68 9.71
N GLN A 98 -5.38 5.62 10.45
CA GLN A 98 -6.65 6.26 10.12
C GLN A 98 -6.52 7.18 8.90
N ALA A 99 -5.43 7.95 8.80
CA ALA A 99 -5.13 8.78 7.63
C ALA A 99 -5.07 7.94 6.35
N ILE A 100 -4.29 6.86 6.38
CA ILE A 100 -4.15 5.96 5.22
C ILE A 100 -5.51 5.34 4.85
N LYS A 101 -6.32 4.97 5.84
CA LYS A 101 -7.65 4.38 5.60
C LYS A 101 -8.66 5.37 5.01
N SER A 102 -8.62 6.65 5.37
CA SER A 102 -9.63 7.63 4.92
C SER A 102 -9.48 8.02 3.45
N GLU A 103 -8.35 7.70 2.84
CA GLU A 103 -8.06 8.05 1.47
C GLU A 103 -8.67 7.08 0.44
N VAL A 104 -8.99 7.63 -0.74
CA VAL A 104 -9.31 6.83 -1.93
C VAL A 104 -8.01 6.47 -2.66
N TRP A 105 -7.75 5.17 -2.79
CA TRP A 105 -6.56 4.63 -3.43
C TRP A 105 -6.85 4.02 -4.80
N LYS A 106 -5.84 4.00 -5.67
CA LYS A 106 -5.92 3.35 -6.98
C LYS A 106 -5.66 1.85 -6.84
N TYR A 107 -6.54 1.04 -7.44
CA TYR A 107 -6.45 -0.43 -7.48
C TYR A 107 -6.10 -0.83 -8.91
N ASP A 108 -4.86 -1.24 -9.15
CA ASP A 108 -4.36 -1.71 -10.44
C ASP A 108 -4.00 -3.21 -10.39
#